data_AF-A0A9N9Z1S9-F1
#
_entry.id   AF-A0A9N9Z1S9-F1
#
_cell.length_a   1.000
_cell.length_b   1.000
_cell.length_c   1.000
_cell.angle_alpha   90.00
_cell.angle_beta   90.00
_cell.angle_gamma   90.00
#
_symmetry.space_group_name_H-M   'P 1'
#
loop_
_entity.id
_entity.type
_entity.pdbx_description
1 polymer ?
#
loop_
_entity_poly.entity_id
_entity_poly.type
_entity_poly.pdbx_seq_one_letter_code
_entity_poly.pdbx_strand_id
1 'polypeptide(L)'
;MFHYRDQTLDRSLLALYAGFVGKRERDPRLAKISVECYIKSLHTLRNSDVWVKKRPSAAEINATLATVLVLSRVELMSGEDGSGGYVAHIRAGLQLLRRPHPSISRDNELTWMLAKRLRCLGFYNAARQRRSFFMAQSPFSEWCFSRPSEPDYLLQKAIDVAISIPTIMEEADALDASASMSEDDLRRCLRTAKRLLGQAFEVAENLEQWLLETREARLSSSIIQAQGYASTGEAGDCWEENTPPYFDPSSYSLLISCNFGCAMMRVRNWLPHLPLHLRTFEQNCATVDRYALSIRRSVTTALTASAFEAQEALVLIFTLYRYWKGKGDDHNALCCIHWLEEIKSRGLAVDVEVDERYAMVTARFMGEHQPFAK
;
A
#
# COMPACT_ATOMS: atom_id res chain seq x y z
N MET A 1 -21.31 21.90 -16.96
CA MET A 1 -21.14 21.91 -15.49
C MET A 1 -19.68 22.15 -15.08
N PHE A 2 -18.98 23.14 -15.67
CA PHE A 2 -17.72 23.75 -15.18
C PHE A 2 -17.54 25.09 -15.92
N HIS A 3 -18.22 26.15 -15.47
CA HIS A 3 -18.26 27.45 -16.17
C HIS A 3 -17.20 28.47 -15.72
N TYR A 4 -16.26 28.06 -14.86
CA TYR A 4 -14.98 28.74 -14.62
C TYR A 4 -13.88 27.71 -14.77
N ARG A 5 -13.41 27.49 -16.01
CA ARG A 5 -12.40 26.47 -16.33
C ARG A 5 -11.04 26.90 -15.80
N ASP A 6 -10.53 26.17 -14.80
CA ASP A 6 -9.10 26.20 -14.49
C ASP A 6 -8.35 25.63 -15.69
N GLN A 7 -7.74 26.53 -16.48
CA GLN A 7 -6.98 26.19 -17.68
C GLN A 7 -5.85 25.18 -17.40
N THR A 8 -5.42 25.07 -16.14
CA THR A 8 -4.39 24.12 -15.69
C THR A 8 -4.92 22.70 -15.67
N LEU A 9 -6.13 22.50 -15.12
CA LEU A 9 -6.76 21.19 -15.03
C LEU A 9 -7.09 20.66 -16.42
N ASP A 10 -7.72 21.48 -17.27
CA ASP A 10 -8.07 21.10 -18.64
C ASP A 10 -6.82 20.70 -19.45
N ARG A 11 -5.72 21.45 -19.30
CA ARG A 11 -4.45 21.14 -19.96
C ARG A 11 -3.81 19.87 -19.41
N SER A 12 -3.96 19.59 -18.11
CA SER A 12 -3.48 18.35 -17.50
C SER A 12 -4.27 17.14 -18.00
N LEU A 13 -5.60 17.28 -18.15
CA LEU A 13 -6.46 16.25 -18.72
C LEU A 13 -6.11 15.99 -20.18
N LEU A 14 -5.84 17.03 -20.96
CA LEU A 14 -5.35 16.89 -22.33
C LEU A 14 -4.00 16.17 -22.37
N ALA A 15 -3.09 16.47 -21.45
CA ALA A 15 -1.82 15.75 -21.33
C ALA A 15 -2.06 14.25 -21.10
N LEU A 16 -2.90 13.90 -20.13
CA LEU A 16 -3.25 12.51 -19.82
C LEU A 16 -3.86 11.79 -21.02
N TYR A 17 -4.86 12.41 -21.66
CA TYR A 17 -5.55 11.82 -22.82
C TYR A 17 -4.61 11.65 -24.01
N ALA A 18 -3.87 12.69 -24.39
CA ALA A 18 -2.93 12.63 -25.50
C ALA A 18 -1.81 11.61 -25.24
N GLY A 19 -1.36 11.50 -23.99
CA GLY A 19 -0.37 10.50 -23.58
C GLY A 19 -0.90 9.07 -23.69
N PHE A 20 -2.14 8.84 -23.22
CA PHE A 20 -2.81 7.55 -23.32
C PHE A 20 -2.98 7.10 -24.77
N VAL A 21 -3.65 7.93 -25.57
CA VAL A 21 -3.97 7.62 -26.97
C VAL A 21 -2.70 7.55 -27.79
N GLY A 22 -1.76 8.48 -27.61
CA GLY A 22 -0.48 8.46 -28.30
C GLY A 22 0.32 7.19 -28.05
N LYS A 23 0.34 6.67 -26.81
CA LYS A 23 0.99 5.39 -26.49
C LYS A 23 0.25 4.21 -27.09
N ARG A 24 -1.09 4.18 -27.00
CA ARG A 24 -1.92 3.09 -27.53
C ARG A 24 -1.83 2.97 -29.04
N GLU A 25 -1.94 4.09 -29.75
CA GLU A 25 -1.93 4.17 -31.21
C GLU A 25 -0.51 4.30 -31.80
N ARG A 26 0.52 4.36 -30.93
CA ARG A 26 1.92 4.63 -31.31
C ARG A 26 2.09 5.91 -32.13
N ASP A 27 1.32 6.95 -31.81
CA ASP A 27 1.42 8.27 -32.47
C ASP A 27 2.40 9.20 -31.70
N PRO A 28 3.62 9.45 -32.23
CA PRO A 28 4.61 10.29 -31.56
C PRO A 28 4.19 11.76 -31.47
N ARG A 29 3.25 12.22 -32.33
CA ARG A 29 2.74 13.60 -32.27
C ARG A 29 1.89 13.81 -31.02
N LEU A 30 1.02 12.85 -30.70
CA LEU A 30 0.21 12.87 -29.47
C LEU A 30 1.07 12.72 -28.22
N ALA A 31 2.11 11.88 -28.26
CA ALA A 31 3.09 11.79 -27.17
C ALA A 31 3.81 13.13 -26.93
N LYS A 32 4.22 13.83 -27.99
CA LYS A 32 4.81 15.18 -27.88
C LYS A 32 3.82 16.20 -27.29
N ILE A 33 2.57 16.20 -27.75
CA ILE A 33 1.52 17.08 -27.20
C ILE A 33 1.31 16.81 -25.71
N SER A 34 1.31 15.53 -25.29
CA SER A 34 1.22 15.14 -23.89
C SER A 34 2.32 15.77 -23.04
N VAL A 35 3.58 15.61 -23.45
CA VAL A 35 4.75 16.15 -22.75
C VAL A 35 4.69 17.68 -22.66
N GLU A 36 4.36 18.36 -23.75
CA GLU A 36 4.23 19.82 -23.75
C GLU A 36 3.12 20.32 -22.82
N CYS A 37 1.96 19.65 -22.84
CA CYS A 37 0.84 19.98 -21.96
C CYS A 37 1.17 19.70 -20.50
N TYR A 38 1.87 18.59 -20.23
CA TYR A 38 2.35 18.22 -18.89
C TYR A 38 3.29 19.29 -18.33
N ILE A 39 4.36 19.66 -19.06
CA ILE A 39 5.34 20.66 -18.62
C ILE A 39 4.67 22.01 -18.34
N LYS A 40 3.80 22.47 -19.26
CA LYS A 40 3.07 23.74 -19.10
C LYS A 40 2.15 23.71 -17.89
N SER A 41 1.42 22.63 -17.68
CA SER A 41 0.51 22.50 -16.54
C SER A 41 1.27 22.42 -15.23
N LEU A 42 2.39 21.70 -15.19
CA LEU A 42 3.28 21.63 -14.03
C LEU A 42 3.85 23.01 -13.68
N HIS A 43 4.29 23.77 -14.68
CA HIS A 43 4.80 25.13 -14.48
C HIS A 43 3.70 26.05 -13.91
N THR A 44 2.49 26.01 -14.47
CA THR A 44 1.36 26.79 -13.94
C THR A 44 1.00 26.35 -12.51
N LEU A 45 0.93 25.04 -12.26
CA LEU A 45 0.64 24.49 -10.94
C LEU A 45 1.68 24.96 -9.91
N ARG A 46 2.98 24.83 -10.20
CA ARG A 46 4.06 25.25 -9.28
C ARG A 46 4.01 26.73 -8.91
N ASN A 47 3.57 27.58 -9.84
CA ASN A 47 3.46 29.02 -9.66
C ASN A 47 2.07 29.46 -9.16
N SER A 48 1.17 28.52 -8.86
CA SER A 48 -0.16 28.84 -8.32
C SER A 48 -0.05 29.46 -6.93
N ASP A 49 -0.83 30.51 -6.69
CA ASP A 49 -0.93 31.16 -5.39
C ASP A 49 -1.57 30.25 -4.32
N VAL A 50 -2.27 29.18 -4.71
CA VAL A 50 -2.88 28.19 -3.80
C VAL A 50 -1.88 27.64 -2.77
N TRP A 51 -0.60 27.57 -3.13
CA TRP A 51 0.48 27.10 -2.25
C TRP A 51 0.90 28.11 -1.19
N VAL A 52 0.56 29.38 -1.30
CA VAL A 52 0.94 30.42 -0.32
C VAL A 52 -0.25 31.17 0.25
N LYS A 53 -1.40 31.09 -0.41
CA LYS A 53 -2.65 31.73 0.00
C LYS A 53 -3.10 31.19 1.35
N LYS A 54 -3.35 32.09 2.30
CA LYS A 54 -3.82 31.72 3.66
C LYS A 54 -5.20 31.07 3.65
N ARG A 55 -6.07 31.49 2.72
CA ARG A 55 -7.44 31.00 2.59
C ARG A 55 -7.84 30.76 1.12
N PRO A 56 -7.36 29.66 0.49
CA PRO A 56 -7.82 29.29 -0.83
C PRO A 56 -9.29 28.85 -0.77
N SER A 57 -10.05 29.18 -1.82
CA SER A 57 -11.43 28.73 -1.96
C SER A 57 -11.49 27.22 -2.17
N ALA A 58 -12.64 26.62 -1.83
CA ALA A 58 -12.93 25.22 -2.11
C ALA A 58 -12.70 24.83 -3.58
N ALA A 59 -13.08 25.72 -4.52
CA ALA A 59 -12.89 25.49 -5.94
C ALA A 59 -11.41 25.44 -6.35
N GLU A 60 -10.59 26.36 -5.83
CA GLU A 60 -9.14 26.37 -6.06
C GLU A 60 -8.47 25.12 -5.50
N ILE A 61 -8.86 24.69 -4.28
CA ILE A 61 -8.36 23.44 -3.68
C ILE A 61 -8.74 22.26 -4.56
N ASN A 62 -10.00 22.14 -4.97
CA ASN A 62 -10.48 21.04 -5.80
C ASN A 62 -9.76 20.96 -7.13
N ALA A 63 -9.64 22.08 -7.83
CA ALA A 63 -8.94 22.14 -9.11
C ALA A 63 -7.45 21.77 -8.96
N THR A 64 -6.81 22.23 -7.88
CA THR A 64 -5.41 21.90 -7.57
C THR A 64 -5.23 20.41 -7.26
N LEU A 65 -6.05 19.83 -6.38
CA LEU A 65 -5.98 18.40 -6.03
C LEU A 65 -6.27 17.51 -7.25
N ALA A 66 -7.26 17.88 -8.07
CA ALA A 66 -7.57 17.17 -9.30
C ALA A 66 -6.39 17.25 -10.29
N THR A 67 -5.81 18.45 -10.47
CA THR A 67 -4.63 18.65 -11.33
C THR A 67 -3.46 17.79 -10.86
N VAL A 68 -3.18 17.76 -9.55
CA VAL A 68 -2.14 16.92 -8.95
C VAL A 68 -2.37 15.44 -9.26
N LEU A 69 -3.60 14.94 -9.09
CA LEU A 69 -3.93 13.54 -9.39
C LEU A 69 -3.76 13.24 -10.87
N VAL A 70 -4.23 14.12 -11.77
CA VAL A 70 -4.09 13.94 -13.21
C VAL A 70 -2.61 13.92 -13.63
N LEU A 71 -1.80 14.88 -13.17
CA LEU A 71 -0.36 14.92 -13.47
C LEU A 71 0.38 13.71 -12.92
N SER A 72 0.01 13.21 -11.73
CA SER A 72 0.56 11.96 -11.19
C SER A 72 0.29 10.76 -12.10
N ARG A 73 -0.87 10.74 -12.79
CA ARG A 73 -1.22 9.68 -13.74
C ARG A 73 -0.48 9.81 -15.05
N VAL A 74 -0.25 11.03 -15.54
CA VAL A 74 0.58 11.26 -16.73
C VAL A 74 1.96 10.65 -16.53
N GLU A 75 2.61 10.91 -15.38
CA GLU A 75 3.95 10.36 -15.11
C GLU A 75 3.98 8.84 -14.94
N LEU A 76 2.97 8.26 -14.28
CA LEU A 76 2.84 6.81 -14.19
C LEU A 76 2.73 6.14 -15.57
N MET A 77 2.13 6.83 -16.54
CA MET A 77 1.93 6.29 -17.89
C MET A 77 3.13 6.50 -18.81
N SER A 78 3.84 7.61 -18.66
CA SER A 78 5.01 7.92 -19.47
C SER A 78 6.15 6.93 -19.24
N GLY A 79 6.25 6.32 -18.05
CA GLY A 79 7.11 5.15 -17.81
C GLY A 79 8.62 5.39 -18.01
N GLU A 80 9.06 6.63 -18.17
CA GLU A 80 10.47 6.98 -18.37
C GLU A 80 11.24 6.86 -17.04
N ASP A 81 12.09 5.83 -16.96
CA ASP A 81 13.23 5.66 -16.06
C ASP A 81 13.02 5.87 -14.56
N GLY A 82 11.92 5.33 -14.01
CA GLY A 82 11.79 5.10 -12.56
C GLY A 82 11.88 6.34 -11.66
N SER A 83 11.88 7.55 -12.24
CA SER A 83 11.98 8.77 -11.47
C SER A 83 10.66 8.98 -10.71
N GLY A 84 10.73 9.05 -9.39
CA GLY A 84 9.57 9.13 -8.49
C GLY A 84 8.76 10.44 -8.58
N GLY A 85 8.60 11.02 -9.78
CA GLY A 85 7.83 12.24 -10.02
C GLY A 85 6.40 12.11 -9.49
N TYR A 86 5.73 10.97 -9.72
CA TYR A 86 4.32 10.83 -9.35
C TYR A 86 4.15 10.90 -7.82
N VAL A 87 5.16 10.43 -7.09
CA VAL A 87 5.24 10.55 -5.62
C VAL A 87 5.40 11.99 -5.20
N ALA A 88 6.14 12.82 -5.96
CA ALA A 88 6.24 14.25 -5.69
C ALA A 88 4.89 14.95 -5.85
N HIS A 89 4.09 14.60 -6.87
CA HIS A 89 2.72 15.10 -7.01
C HIS A 89 1.84 14.70 -5.83
N ILE A 90 1.82 13.40 -5.48
CA ILE A 90 1.06 12.90 -4.32
C ILE A 90 1.47 13.66 -3.05
N ARG A 91 2.77 13.85 -2.83
CA ARG A 91 3.29 14.62 -1.68
C ARG A 91 2.82 16.07 -1.69
N ALA A 92 2.82 16.74 -2.84
CA ALA A 92 2.32 18.10 -2.97
C ALA A 92 0.81 18.18 -2.66
N GLY A 93 0.00 17.27 -3.19
CA GLY A 93 -1.43 17.19 -2.87
C GLY A 93 -1.69 16.97 -1.38
N LEU A 94 -0.93 16.06 -0.77
CA LEU A 94 -0.99 15.81 0.67
C LEU A 94 -0.54 17.02 1.51
N GLN A 95 0.45 17.78 1.05
CA GLN A 95 0.86 19.03 1.71
C GLN A 95 -0.23 20.10 1.65
N LEU A 96 -1.05 20.13 0.59
CA LEU A 96 -2.22 20.99 0.53
C LEU A 96 -3.26 20.55 1.56
N LEU A 97 -3.50 19.24 1.68
CA LEU A 97 -4.42 18.67 2.69
C LEU A 97 -3.91 18.84 4.13
N ARG A 98 -2.60 18.93 4.35
CA ARG A 98 -2.02 19.21 5.68
C ARG A 98 -2.41 20.56 6.25
N ARG A 99 -2.94 21.48 5.44
CA ARG A 99 -3.29 22.82 5.90
C ARG A 99 -4.69 22.75 6.52
N PRO A 100 -4.83 22.90 7.85
CA PRO A 100 -6.15 22.94 8.46
C PRO A 100 -6.90 24.14 7.89
N HIS A 101 -7.88 23.88 7.02
CA HIS A 101 -8.61 24.92 6.32
C HIS A 101 -10.12 24.61 6.32
N PRO A 102 -11.00 25.58 6.67
CA PRO A 102 -12.45 25.37 6.69
C PRO A 102 -13.03 24.89 5.35
N SER A 103 -12.37 25.23 4.23
CA SER A 103 -12.81 24.79 2.90
C SER A 103 -12.45 23.34 2.58
N ILE A 104 -11.63 22.68 3.41
CA ILE A 104 -11.53 21.22 3.45
C ILE A 104 -12.60 20.74 4.46
N SER A 105 -13.85 21.13 4.21
CA SER A 105 -14.98 20.64 4.99
C SER A 105 -15.34 19.24 4.50
N ARG A 106 -15.82 18.41 5.42
CA ARG A 106 -16.47 17.12 5.12
C ARG A 106 -17.70 17.27 4.22
N ASP A 107 -18.23 18.49 4.10
CA ASP A 107 -19.41 18.81 3.29
C ASP A 107 -19.08 19.04 1.80
N ASN A 108 -17.80 19.20 1.45
CA ASN A 108 -17.38 19.27 0.05
C ASN A 108 -17.02 17.87 -0.47
N GLU A 109 -18.01 17.22 -1.07
CA GLU A 109 -17.91 15.84 -1.57
C GLU A 109 -16.74 15.66 -2.56
N LEU A 110 -16.53 16.63 -3.47
CA LEU A 110 -15.41 16.58 -4.43
C LEU A 110 -14.05 16.67 -3.72
N THR A 111 -13.88 17.60 -2.77
CA THR A 111 -12.63 17.69 -1.99
C THR A 111 -12.39 16.39 -1.24
N TRP A 112 -13.43 15.83 -0.63
CA TRP A 112 -13.34 14.62 0.17
C TRP A 112 -12.94 13.41 -0.69
N MET A 113 -13.57 13.25 -1.86
CA MET A 113 -13.23 12.20 -2.83
C MET A 113 -11.77 12.33 -3.29
N LEU A 114 -11.31 13.54 -3.64
CA LEU A 114 -9.92 13.76 -4.05
C LEU A 114 -8.93 13.47 -2.92
N ALA A 115 -9.28 13.86 -1.68
CA ALA A 115 -8.48 13.60 -0.49
C ALA A 115 -8.34 12.09 -0.20
N LYS A 116 -9.43 11.33 -0.32
CA LYS A 116 -9.41 9.86 -0.24
C LYS A 116 -8.44 9.24 -1.23
N ARG A 117 -8.48 9.66 -2.50
CA ARG A 117 -7.57 9.14 -3.53
C ARG A 117 -6.11 9.46 -3.23
N LEU A 118 -5.81 10.69 -2.82
CA LEU A 118 -4.45 11.08 -2.42
C LEU A 118 -3.97 10.34 -1.17
N ARG A 119 -4.87 10.09 -0.22
CA ARG A 119 -4.58 9.31 0.98
C ARG A 119 -4.18 7.87 0.63
N CYS A 120 -4.95 7.18 -0.21
CA CYS A 120 -4.61 5.83 -0.67
C CYS A 120 -3.22 5.78 -1.31
N LEU A 121 -2.94 6.71 -2.22
CA LEU A 121 -1.64 6.78 -2.92
C LEU A 121 -0.50 7.13 -1.97
N GLY A 122 -0.75 8.06 -1.03
CA GLY A 122 0.21 8.46 0.00
C GLY A 122 0.57 7.33 0.94
N PHE A 123 -0.45 6.60 1.41
CA PHE A 123 -0.30 5.42 2.25
C PHE A 123 0.52 4.34 1.54
N TYR A 124 0.14 3.99 0.30
CA TYR A 124 0.86 2.99 -0.49
C TYR A 124 2.34 3.36 -0.66
N ASN A 125 2.64 4.62 -1.02
CA ASN A 125 4.01 5.08 -1.15
C ASN A 125 4.76 5.02 0.19
N ALA A 126 4.12 5.43 1.29
CA ALA A 126 4.71 5.39 2.62
C ALA A 126 5.05 3.96 3.07
N ALA A 127 4.13 3.01 2.87
CA ALA A 127 4.33 1.60 3.14
C ALA A 127 5.48 1.03 2.30
N ARG A 128 5.48 1.28 0.99
CA ARG A 128 6.55 0.86 0.08
C ARG A 128 7.93 1.42 0.49
N GLN A 129 7.98 2.68 0.90
CA GLN A 129 9.23 3.35 1.29
C GLN A 129 9.61 3.09 2.75
N ARG A 130 8.76 2.41 3.52
CA ARG A 130 8.93 2.19 4.97
C ARG A 130 9.14 3.51 5.73
N ARG A 131 8.37 4.53 5.37
CA ARG A 131 8.44 5.88 5.95
C ARG A 131 7.14 6.26 6.62
N SER A 132 7.20 6.98 7.72
CA SER A 132 6.03 7.46 8.45
C SER A 132 5.07 8.22 7.54
N PHE A 133 3.79 7.90 7.69
CA PHE A 133 2.72 8.58 6.98
C PHE A 133 2.05 9.59 7.91
N PHE A 134 2.14 10.88 7.60
CA PHE A 134 1.63 11.92 8.49
C PHE A 134 0.13 11.86 8.78
N MET A 135 -0.67 11.26 7.89
CA MET A 135 -2.10 11.10 8.15
C MET A 135 -2.38 10.06 9.25
N ALA A 136 -1.37 9.33 9.71
CA ALA A 136 -1.44 8.50 10.91
C ALA A 136 -1.34 9.33 12.21
N GLN A 137 -1.08 10.63 12.13
CA GLN A 137 -0.86 11.50 13.29
C GLN A 137 -2.00 12.52 13.45
N SER A 138 -2.31 12.91 14.69
CA SER A 138 -3.30 13.96 14.99
C SER A 138 -2.85 15.31 14.37
N PRO A 139 -3.79 16.13 13.85
CA PRO A 139 -5.24 15.92 13.82
C PRO A 139 -5.74 15.09 12.63
N PHE A 140 -4.86 14.68 11.71
CA PHE A 140 -5.26 14.01 10.46
C PHE A 140 -5.75 12.58 10.67
N SER A 141 -5.28 11.90 11.72
CA SER A 141 -5.77 10.58 12.11
C SER A 141 -7.26 10.60 12.51
N GLU A 142 -7.81 11.76 12.88
CA GLU A 142 -9.22 11.93 13.24
C GLU A 142 -10.12 12.13 12.00
N TRP A 143 -9.52 12.20 10.80
CA TRP A 143 -10.25 12.28 9.55
C TRP A 143 -10.77 10.89 9.18
N CYS A 144 -11.97 10.56 9.63
CA CYS A 144 -12.65 9.32 9.30
C CYS A 144 -13.13 9.35 7.84
N PHE A 145 -12.38 8.71 6.95
CA PHE A 145 -12.70 8.62 5.51
C PHE A 145 -13.59 7.44 5.15
N SER A 146 -13.76 6.46 6.03
CA SER A 146 -14.62 5.30 5.80
C SER A 146 -16.06 5.59 6.23
N ARG A 147 -17.00 5.71 5.27
CA ARG A 147 -18.43 5.72 5.57
C ARG A 147 -19.09 4.45 5.03
N PRO A 148 -19.86 3.69 5.83
CA PRO A 148 -20.48 2.43 5.39
C PRO A 148 -21.36 2.56 4.14
N SER A 149 -21.91 3.74 3.88
CA SER A 149 -22.76 4.01 2.72
C SER A 149 -21.97 4.26 1.42
N GLU A 150 -20.65 4.41 1.48
CA GLU A 150 -19.84 4.76 0.31
C GLU A 150 -19.29 3.53 -0.41
N PRO A 151 -19.19 3.55 -1.75
CA PRO A 151 -18.70 2.40 -2.52
C PRO A 151 -17.25 2.03 -2.22
N ASP A 152 -16.45 2.97 -1.70
CA ASP A 152 -15.06 2.74 -1.33
C ASP A 152 -14.85 2.51 0.18
N TYR A 153 -15.92 2.21 0.93
CA TYR A 153 -15.90 2.00 2.38
C TYR A 153 -14.80 1.03 2.82
N LEU A 154 -14.80 -0.19 2.27
CA LEU A 154 -13.87 -1.25 2.68
C LEU A 154 -12.42 -0.86 2.40
N LEU A 155 -12.15 -0.12 1.32
CA LEU A 155 -10.83 0.39 0.99
C LEU A 155 -10.37 1.45 2.00
N GLN A 156 -11.22 2.45 2.26
CA GLN A 156 -10.88 3.50 3.23
C GLN A 156 -10.69 2.92 4.63
N LYS A 157 -11.51 1.95 5.01
CA LYS A 157 -11.40 1.25 6.30
C LYS A 157 -10.12 0.43 6.39
N ALA A 158 -9.71 -0.27 5.32
CA ALA A 158 -8.43 -0.96 5.28
C ALA A 158 -7.28 0.00 5.56
N ILE A 159 -7.31 1.19 4.96
CA ILE A 159 -6.31 2.23 5.21
C ILE A 159 -6.40 2.75 6.63
N ASP A 160 -7.60 3.04 7.16
CA ASP A 160 -7.78 3.50 8.55
C ASP A 160 -7.11 2.55 9.54
N VAL A 161 -7.35 1.25 9.36
CA VAL A 161 -6.78 0.18 10.18
C VAL A 161 -5.26 0.09 10.04
N ALA A 162 -4.76 0.20 8.80
CA ALA A 162 -3.36 -0.01 8.48
C ALA A 162 -2.49 1.25 8.54
N ILE A 163 -3.07 2.43 8.80
CA ILE A 163 -2.42 3.73 8.56
C ILE A 163 -1.13 3.92 9.34
N SER A 164 -1.00 3.28 10.50
CA SER A 164 0.16 3.34 11.38
C SER A 164 1.31 2.43 10.97
N ILE A 165 1.08 1.43 10.10
CA ILE A 165 2.08 0.45 9.67
C ILE A 165 3.37 1.11 9.15
N PRO A 166 3.33 2.12 8.26
CA PRO A 166 4.55 2.74 7.76
C PRO A 166 5.39 3.40 8.86
N THR A 167 4.75 3.94 9.91
CA THR A 167 5.45 4.48 11.08
C THR A 167 6.04 3.38 11.95
N ILE A 168 5.30 2.29 12.18
CA ILE A 168 5.82 1.11 12.89
C ILE A 168 7.07 0.57 12.18
N MET A 169 7.05 0.50 10.85
CA MET A 169 8.18 0.04 10.04
C MET A 169 9.40 0.96 10.15
N GLU A 170 9.21 2.28 10.00
CA GLU A 170 10.31 3.23 10.08
C GLU A 170 11.01 3.18 11.45
N GLU A 171 10.23 3.11 12.53
CA GLU A 171 10.77 3.01 13.87
C GLU A 171 11.42 1.64 14.15
N ALA A 172 10.86 0.55 13.61
CA ALA A 172 11.47 -0.77 13.69
C ALA A 172 12.83 -0.81 12.97
N ASP A 173 12.95 -0.12 11.83
CA ASP A 173 14.21 0.00 11.08
C ASP A 173 15.24 0.82 11.87
N ALA A 174 14.81 1.87 12.55
CA ALA A 174 15.67 2.66 13.44
C ALA A 174 16.16 1.85 14.65
N LEU A 175 15.32 0.95 15.20
CA LEU A 175 15.72 0.02 16.26
C LEU A 175 16.75 -1.01 15.75
N ASP A 176 16.52 -1.61 14.59
CA ASP A 176 17.43 -2.60 14.01
C ASP A 176 18.81 -2.00 13.71
N ALA A 177 18.86 -0.74 13.30
CA ALA A 177 20.09 -0.01 13.01
C ALA A 177 20.91 0.38 14.27
N SER A 178 20.42 0.16 15.49
CA SER A 178 21.09 0.58 16.71
C SER A 178 22.20 -0.40 17.14
N ALA A 179 23.37 -0.33 16.51
CA ALA A 179 24.45 -1.31 16.68
C ALA A 179 25.34 -1.12 17.93
N SER A 180 25.29 0.03 18.60
CA SER A 180 26.08 0.31 19.81
C SER A 180 25.37 1.34 20.70
N MET A 181 24.91 0.89 21.86
CA MET A 181 24.02 1.68 22.71
C MET A 181 24.48 1.65 24.17
N SER A 182 24.44 2.82 24.81
CA SER A 182 24.55 2.90 26.26
C SER A 182 23.38 2.16 26.93
N GLU A 183 23.46 1.87 28.23
CA GLU A 183 22.35 1.22 28.95
C GLU A 183 21.05 2.06 28.89
N ASP A 184 21.16 3.39 28.95
CA ASP A 184 20.00 4.29 28.84
C ASP A 184 19.38 4.28 27.44
N ASP A 185 20.21 4.14 26.41
CA ASP A 185 19.76 3.96 25.03
C ASP A 185 19.07 2.60 24.85
N LEU A 186 19.60 1.53 25.44
CA LEU A 186 18.95 0.21 25.44
C LEU A 186 17.60 0.25 26.14
N ARG A 187 17.47 0.93 27.28
CA ARG A 187 16.19 1.12 27.97
C ARG A 187 15.21 1.93 27.13
N ARG A 188 15.68 2.95 26.41
CA ARG A 188 14.86 3.72 25.47
C ARG A 188 14.37 2.83 24.32
N CYS A 189 15.26 2.08 23.69
CA CYS A 189 14.91 1.15 22.62
C CYS A 189 13.96 0.05 23.10
N LEU A 190 14.11 -0.46 24.32
CA LEU A 190 13.16 -1.41 24.91
C LEU A 190 11.76 -0.78 25.07
N ARG A 191 11.67 0.48 25.51
CA ARG A 191 10.38 1.20 25.58
C ARG A 191 9.78 1.40 24.20
N THR A 192 10.59 1.75 23.20
CA THR A 192 10.15 1.88 21.81
C THR A 192 9.66 0.54 21.26
N ALA A 193 10.42 -0.55 21.44
CA ALA A 193 10.03 -1.90 21.05
C ALA A 193 8.70 -2.31 21.70
N LYS A 194 8.51 -2.06 23.00
CA LYS A 194 7.24 -2.30 23.70
C LYS A 194 6.08 -1.52 23.08
N ARG A 195 6.27 -0.23 22.82
CA ARG A 195 5.26 0.61 22.18
C ARG A 195 4.92 0.08 20.79
N LEU A 196 5.92 -0.24 19.98
CA LEU A 196 5.74 -0.76 18.62
C LEU A 196 4.99 -2.08 18.61
N LEU A 197 5.31 -3.01 19.51
CA LEU A 197 4.59 -4.28 19.62
C LEU A 197 3.13 -4.08 20.05
N GLY A 198 2.85 -3.13 20.94
CA GLY A 198 1.49 -2.76 21.32
C GLY A 198 0.70 -2.17 20.16
N GLN A 199 1.27 -1.18 19.45
CA GLN A 199 0.65 -0.59 18.26
C GLN A 199 0.44 -1.62 17.16
N ALA A 200 1.39 -2.54 17.01
CA ALA A 200 1.29 -3.59 16.03
C ALA A 200 0.14 -4.54 16.39
N PHE A 201 0.05 -4.97 17.65
CA PHE A 201 -1.05 -5.82 18.12
C PHE A 201 -2.43 -5.22 17.81
N GLU A 202 -2.62 -3.93 18.10
CA GLU A 202 -3.85 -3.20 17.80
C GLU A 202 -4.18 -3.23 16.29
N VAL A 203 -3.19 -2.98 15.44
CA VAL A 203 -3.36 -3.07 13.98
C VAL A 203 -3.74 -4.49 13.55
N ALA A 204 -3.12 -5.52 14.12
CA ALA A 204 -3.42 -6.91 13.78
C ALA A 204 -4.87 -7.30 14.15
N GLU A 205 -5.35 -6.93 15.34
CA GLU A 205 -6.74 -7.16 15.75
C GLU A 205 -7.73 -6.44 14.83
N ASN A 206 -7.44 -5.17 14.51
CA ASN A 206 -8.27 -4.38 13.61
C ASN A 206 -8.26 -4.94 12.17
N LEU A 207 -7.14 -5.49 11.70
CA LEU A 207 -7.05 -6.15 10.39
C LEU A 207 -7.86 -7.44 10.35
N GLU A 208 -7.82 -8.25 11.41
CA GLU A 208 -8.65 -9.45 11.51
C GLU A 208 -10.14 -9.10 11.45
N GLN A 209 -10.57 -8.05 12.17
CA GLN A 209 -11.94 -7.57 12.12
C GLN A 209 -12.32 -7.08 10.71
N TRP A 210 -11.47 -6.27 10.06
CA TRP A 210 -11.70 -5.80 8.70
C TRP A 210 -11.79 -6.95 7.68
N LEU A 211 -10.98 -8.00 7.83
CA LEU A 211 -11.03 -9.19 6.99
C LEU A 211 -12.35 -9.94 7.13
N LEU A 212 -12.88 -10.06 8.34
CA LEU A 212 -14.19 -10.67 8.59
C LEU A 212 -15.30 -9.89 7.88
N GLU A 213 -15.33 -8.57 8.05
CA GLU A 213 -16.32 -7.70 7.39
C GLU A 213 -16.22 -7.78 5.86
N THR A 214 -15.00 -7.84 5.31
CA THR A 214 -14.79 -7.98 3.87
C THR A 214 -15.35 -9.31 3.34
N ARG A 215 -15.23 -10.39 4.11
CA ARG A 215 -15.81 -11.70 3.75
C ARG A 215 -17.33 -11.66 3.77
N GLU A 216 -17.93 -11.06 4.79
CA GLU A 216 -19.39 -10.90 4.90
C GLU A 216 -19.96 -10.07 3.75
N ALA A 217 -19.27 -9.00 3.36
CA ALA A 217 -19.66 -8.17 2.21
C ALA A 217 -19.63 -8.97 0.89
N ARG A 218 -18.58 -9.77 0.66
CA ARG A 218 -18.46 -10.64 -0.54
C ARG A 218 -19.52 -11.75 -0.59
N LEU A 219 -19.87 -12.32 0.56
CA LEU A 219 -20.94 -13.31 0.67
C LEU A 219 -22.30 -12.67 0.36
N SER A 220 -22.54 -11.45 0.85
CA SER A 220 -23.79 -10.72 0.60
C SER A 220 -23.94 -10.32 -0.88
N SER A 221 -22.86 -9.90 -1.55
CA SER A 221 -22.90 -9.51 -2.96
C SER A 221 -23.08 -10.72 -3.90
N SER A 222 -22.45 -11.86 -3.60
CA SER A 222 -22.60 -13.10 -4.38
C SER A 222 -24.02 -13.69 -4.28
N ILE A 223 -24.68 -13.55 -3.13
CA ILE A 223 -26.09 -13.95 -2.95
C ILE A 223 -27.03 -13.06 -3.80
N ILE A 224 -26.79 -11.75 -3.86
CA ILE A 224 -27.60 -10.81 -4.66
C ILE A 224 -27.41 -11.05 -6.17
N GLN A 225 -26.17 -11.31 -6.62
CA GLN A 225 -25.91 -11.66 -8.03
C GLN A 225 -26.56 -13.00 -8.41
N ALA A 226 -26.48 -14.03 -7.55
CA ALA A 226 -27.13 -15.32 -7.79
C ALA A 226 -28.66 -15.23 -7.88
N GLN A 227 -29.27 -14.25 -7.19
CA GLN A 227 -30.72 -13.99 -7.28
C GLN A 227 -31.10 -13.11 -8.49
N GLY A 228 -30.24 -12.18 -8.92
CA GLY A 228 -30.48 -11.31 -10.08
C GLY A 228 -30.34 -12.00 -11.44
N TYR A 229 -29.47 -13.01 -11.56
CA TYR A 229 -29.31 -13.81 -12.79
C TYR A 229 -30.53 -14.70 -13.11
N ALA A 230 -31.47 -14.87 -12.17
CA ALA A 230 -32.67 -15.65 -12.39
C ALA A 230 -33.82 -14.85 -13.07
N SER A 231 -33.72 -13.52 -13.21
CA SER A 231 -34.88 -12.71 -13.60
C SER A 231 -34.73 -11.74 -14.78
N THR A 232 -33.53 -11.45 -15.31
CA THR A 232 -33.42 -10.57 -16.49
C THR A 232 -32.25 -10.97 -17.38
N GLY A 233 -32.56 -11.58 -18.53
CA GLY A 233 -31.63 -11.93 -19.60
C GLY A 233 -31.22 -10.74 -20.47
N GLU A 234 -30.80 -9.63 -19.84
CA GLU A 234 -30.15 -8.51 -20.53
C GLU A 234 -28.85 -8.20 -19.79
N ALA A 235 -27.75 -8.72 -20.32
CA ALA A 235 -26.40 -8.37 -19.93
C ALA A 235 -26.15 -6.91 -20.32
N GLY A 236 -26.50 -6.00 -19.43
CA GLY A 236 -26.03 -4.62 -19.48
C GLY A 236 -24.60 -4.57 -18.96
N ASP A 237 -23.67 -4.30 -19.87
CA ASP A 237 -22.31 -3.80 -19.61
C ASP A 237 -22.39 -2.50 -18.79
N CYS A 238 -22.65 -2.62 -17.49
CA CYS A 238 -22.87 -1.50 -16.60
C CYS A 238 -21.90 -1.57 -15.41
N TRP A 239 -20.74 -0.95 -15.59
CA TRP A 239 -20.04 -0.19 -14.55
C TRP A 239 -19.39 -0.92 -13.37
N GLU A 240 -18.98 -2.19 -13.51
CA GLU A 240 -17.98 -2.79 -12.58
C GLU A 240 -16.59 -2.10 -12.67
N GLU A 241 -16.40 -1.13 -13.57
CA GLU A 241 -15.18 -0.32 -13.77
C GLU A 241 -14.87 0.73 -12.68
N ASN A 242 -15.70 0.90 -11.64
CA ASN A 242 -15.47 1.95 -10.63
C ASN A 242 -14.54 1.55 -9.47
N THR A 243 -14.20 0.27 -9.35
CA THR A 243 -13.01 -0.16 -8.62
C THR A 243 -11.82 -0.05 -9.56
N PRO A 244 -10.76 0.71 -9.24
CA PRO A 244 -9.55 0.70 -10.05
C PRO A 244 -9.14 -0.76 -10.30
N PRO A 245 -8.70 -1.14 -11.51
CA PRO A 245 -8.30 -2.52 -11.86
C PRO A 245 -7.09 -3.06 -11.05
N TYR A 246 -6.67 -2.34 -10.02
CA TYR A 246 -5.58 -2.63 -9.09
C TYR A 246 -6.07 -2.83 -7.64
N PHE A 247 -7.37 -2.80 -7.39
CA PHE A 247 -7.92 -2.94 -6.06
C PHE A 247 -8.58 -4.31 -5.88
N ASP A 248 -7.75 -5.35 -5.78
CA ASP A 248 -8.18 -6.55 -5.07
C ASP A 248 -7.86 -6.34 -3.58
N PRO A 249 -8.88 -6.31 -2.69
CA PRO A 249 -8.68 -6.35 -1.24
C PRO A 249 -7.70 -7.44 -0.81
N SER A 250 -7.57 -8.54 -1.57
CA SER A 250 -6.61 -9.61 -1.33
C SER A 250 -5.16 -9.14 -1.49
N SER A 251 -4.81 -8.43 -2.57
CA SER A 251 -3.47 -7.89 -2.79
C SER A 251 -3.11 -6.80 -1.77
N TYR A 252 -4.08 -5.95 -1.38
CA TYR A 252 -3.85 -4.92 -0.35
C TYR A 252 -3.66 -5.53 1.04
N SER A 253 -4.46 -6.55 1.37
CA SER A 253 -4.31 -7.35 2.59
C SER A 253 -2.93 -8.02 2.64
N LEU A 254 -2.46 -8.55 1.51
CA LEU A 254 -1.14 -9.17 1.40
C LEU A 254 -0.04 -8.13 1.68
N LEU A 255 -0.03 -6.99 0.98
CA LEU A 255 0.95 -5.92 1.19
C LEU A 255 0.99 -5.42 2.64
N ILE A 256 -0.18 -5.20 3.26
CA ILE A 256 -0.31 -4.80 4.65
C ILE A 256 0.30 -5.88 5.56
N SER A 257 -0.05 -7.15 5.32
CA SER A 257 0.44 -8.28 6.10
C SER A 257 1.96 -8.50 5.92
N CYS A 258 2.50 -8.30 4.72
CA CYS A 258 3.92 -8.34 4.40
C CYS A 258 4.70 -7.32 5.23
N ASN A 259 4.30 -6.06 5.10
CA ASN A 259 5.00 -4.94 5.70
C ASN A 259 4.98 -4.99 7.23
N PHE A 260 3.83 -5.35 7.79
CA PHE A 260 3.67 -5.54 9.22
C PHE A 260 4.49 -6.72 9.75
N GLY A 261 4.49 -7.86 9.06
CA GLY A 261 5.26 -9.05 9.46
C GLY A 261 6.75 -8.80 9.50
N CYS A 262 7.29 -8.12 8.50
CA CYS A 262 8.69 -7.72 8.48
C CYS A 262 9.03 -6.79 9.66
N ALA A 263 8.16 -5.84 10.01
CA ALA A 263 8.39 -4.94 11.14
C ALA A 263 8.41 -5.70 12.48
N MET A 264 7.44 -6.58 12.71
CA MET A 264 7.36 -7.41 13.92
C MET A 264 8.58 -8.30 14.09
N MET A 265 9.04 -8.91 13.00
CA MET A 265 10.22 -9.76 13.01
C MET A 265 11.51 -9.00 13.30
N ARG A 266 11.66 -7.77 12.80
CA ARG A 266 12.82 -6.91 13.13
C ARG A 266 12.85 -6.52 14.60
N VAL A 267 11.72 -6.03 15.13
CA VAL A 267 11.60 -5.70 16.55
C VAL A 267 11.94 -6.91 17.41
N ARG A 268 11.52 -8.11 16.99
CA ARG A 268 11.82 -9.35 17.70
C ARG A 268 13.28 -9.78 17.60
N ASN A 269 13.87 -9.74 16.41
CA ASN A 269 15.27 -10.13 16.18
C ASN A 269 16.26 -9.19 16.88
N TRP A 270 15.83 -7.97 17.21
CA TRP A 270 16.61 -7.05 18.03
C TRP A 270 16.70 -7.49 19.51
N LEU A 271 15.67 -8.14 20.06
CA LEU A 271 15.58 -8.49 21.50
C LEU A 271 16.70 -9.40 22.03
N PRO A 272 17.18 -10.44 21.31
CA PRO A 272 18.31 -11.27 21.76
C PRO A 272 19.61 -10.51 21.99
N HIS A 273 19.79 -9.32 21.40
CA HIS A 273 20.97 -8.48 21.59
C HIS A 273 20.97 -7.73 22.94
N LEU A 274 19.91 -7.84 23.73
CA LEU A 274 19.82 -7.24 25.05
C LEU A 274 20.68 -7.98 26.10
N PRO A 275 21.29 -7.25 27.06
CA PRO A 275 21.83 -7.85 28.29
C PRO A 275 20.81 -8.72 29.02
N LEU A 276 21.26 -9.82 29.64
CA LEU A 276 20.40 -10.85 30.24
C LEU A 276 19.35 -10.29 31.23
N HIS A 277 19.73 -9.28 32.02
CA HIS A 277 18.84 -8.63 32.99
C HIS A 277 17.72 -7.79 32.34
N LEU A 278 17.84 -7.46 31.04
CA LEU A 278 16.81 -6.78 30.24
C LEU A 278 16.02 -7.75 29.35
N ARG A 279 16.40 -9.04 29.28
CA ARG A 279 15.74 -10.09 28.47
C ARG A 279 14.46 -10.68 29.08
N THR A 280 14.07 -10.28 30.29
CA THR A 280 12.83 -10.73 30.97
C THR A 280 11.53 -10.41 30.19
N PHE A 281 11.66 -9.83 29.00
CA PHE A 281 10.64 -9.65 27.96
C PHE A 281 10.06 -10.96 27.38
N GLU A 282 10.63 -12.14 27.69
CA GLU A 282 10.35 -13.41 26.98
C GLU A 282 8.91 -13.98 27.04
N GLN A 283 7.97 -13.44 27.81
CA GLN A 283 6.72 -14.18 28.12
C GLN A 283 5.48 -13.89 27.27
N ASN A 284 5.50 -13.01 26.27
CA ASN A 284 4.31 -12.81 25.41
C ASN A 284 4.62 -12.96 23.90
N CYS A 285 5.18 -14.11 23.53
CA CYS A 285 5.34 -14.51 22.12
C CYS A 285 4.01 -14.78 21.40
N ALA A 286 2.91 -14.92 22.15
CA ALA A 286 1.58 -15.27 21.62
C ALA A 286 1.08 -14.32 20.51
N THR A 287 1.51 -13.05 20.52
CA THR A 287 1.16 -12.07 19.48
C THR A 287 1.88 -12.36 18.16
N VAL A 288 3.18 -12.64 18.21
CA VAL A 288 3.95 -12.97 17.01
C VAL A 288 3.56 -14.35 16.49
N ASP A 289 3.25 -15.29 17.39
CA ASP A 289 2.73 -16.61 17.03
C ASP A 289 1.34 -16.50 16.36
N ARG A 290 0.40 -15.73 16.95
CA ARG A 290 -0.89 -15.43 16.32
C ARG A 290 -0.73 -14.79 14.95
N TYR A 291 0.21 -13.85 14.83
CA TYR A 291 0.46 -13.17 13.58
C TYR A 291 1.07 -14.08 12.51
N ALA A 292 2.05 -14.91 12.89
CA ALA A 292 2.62 -15.93 12.01
C ALA A 292 1.56 -16.93 11.53
N LEU A 293 0.61 -17.28 12.41
CA LEU A 293 -0.57 -18.08 12.06
C LEU A 293 -1.56 -17.34 11.14
N SER A 294 -1.71 -16.02 11.31
CA SER A 294 -2.56 -15.18 10.46
C SER A 294 -1.98 -15.06 9.04
N ILE A 295 -0.67 -14.81 8.91
CA ILE A 295 0.03 -14.87 7.61
C ILE A 295 -0.16 -16.25 6.98
N ARG A 296 0.04 -17.34 7.74
CA ARG A 296 -0.19 -18.70 7.27
C ARG A 296 -1.59 -18.86 6.67
N ARG A 297 -2.63 -18.42 7.37
CA ARG A 297 -4.02 -18.46 6.86
C ARG A 297 -4.17 -17.64 5.59
N SER A 298 -3.67 -16.41 5.57
CA SER A 298 -3.76 -15.51 4.42
C SER A 298 -3.07 -16.10 3.18
N VAL A 299 -1.85 -16.62 3.31
CA VAL A 299 -1.10 -17.28 2.22
C VAL A 299 -1.87 -18.49 1.70
N THR A 300 -2.42 -19.33 2.57
CA THR A 300 -3.21 -20.51 2.14
C THR A 300 -4.51 -20.15 1.42
N THR A 301 -5.10 -18.98 1.69
CA THR A 301 -6.38 -18.57 1.10
C THR A 301 -6.24 -17.64 -0.11
N ALA A 302 -5.12 -16.94 -0.27
CA ALA A 302 -4.98 -15.81 -1.20
C ALA A 302 -3.89 -15.99 -2.28
N LEU A 303 -3.31 -17.19 -2.43
CA LEU A 303 -2.41 -17.50 -3.56
C LEU A 303 -3.21 -17.61 -4.87
N THR A 304 -3.62 -16.47 -5.40
CA THR A 304 -4.14 -16.28 -6.75
C THR A 304 -3.02 -16.29 -7.79
N ALA A 305 -3.36 -16.53 -9.06
CA ALA A 305 -2.41 -16.76 -10.14
C ALA A 305 -1.66 -15.52 -10.66
N SER A 306 -1.43 -14.50 -9.82
CA SER A 306 -0.67 -13.30 -10.23
C SER A 306 0.78 -13.38 -9.76
N ALA A 307 1.72 -13.06 -10.66
CA ALA A 307 3.15 -13.06 -10.37
C ALA A 307 3.57 -12.02 -9.32
N PHE A 308 2.80 -10.94 -9.18
CA PHE A 308 3.07 -9.88 -8.18
C PHE A 308 2.73 -10.35 -6.76
N GLU A 309 1.58 -11.02 -6.58
CA GLU A 309 1.18 -11.59 -5.28
C GLU A 309 2.08 -12.76 -4.88
N ALA A 310 2.54 -13.55 -5.85
CA ALA A 310 3.50 -14.62 -5.60
C ALA A 310 4.85 -14.08 -5.09
N GLN A 311 5.35 -12.95 -5.63
CA GLN A 311 6.59 -12.33 -5.16
C GLN A 311 6.49 -11.81 -3.72
N GLU A 312 5.37 -11.19 -3.35
CA GLU A 312 5.12 -10.75 -1.97
C GLU A 312 4.94 -11.94 -1.02
N ALA A 313 4.22 -12.99 -1.45
CA ALA A 313 4.05 -14.22 -0.68
C ALA A 313 5.38 -14.94 -0.42
N LEU A 314 6.32 -14.96 -1.38
CA LEU A 314 7.65 -15.53 -1.19
C LEU A 314 8.39 -14.88 -0.02
N VAL A 315 8.43 -13.54 0.04
CA VAL A 315 9.09 -12.79 1.12
C VAL A 315 8.47 -13.13 2.49
N LEU A 316 7.15 -13.29 2.54
CA LEU A 316 6.43 -13.70 3.75
C LEU A 316 6.79 -15.11 4.19
N ILE A 317 6.76 -16.07 3.26
CA ILE A 317 7.04 -17.47 3.57
C ILE A 317 8.49 -17.63 4.03
N PHE A 318 9.45 -16.90 3.46
CA PHE A 318 10.83 -16.88 3.97
C PHE A 318 10.94 -16.30 5.36
N THR A 319 10.23 -15.20 5.61
CA THR A 319 10.23 -14.53 6.91
C THR A 319 9.63 -15.46 7.98
N LEU A 320 8.55 -16.16 7.66
CA LEU A 320 7.94 -17.19 8.52
C LEU A 320 8.85 -18.40 8.71
N TYR A 321 9.51 -18.87 7.67
CA TYR A 321 10.46 -19.97 7.77
C TYR A 321 11.57 -19.64 8.75
N ARG A 322 12.21 -18.47 8.61
CA ARG A 322 13.25 -18.00 9.53
C ARG A 322 12.71 -17.84 10.95
N TYR A 323 11.47 -17.39 11.10
CA TYR A 323 10.80 -17.27 12.39
C TYR A 323 10.65 -18.62 13.10
N TRP A 324 9.99 -19.58 12.46
CA TRP A 324 9.72 -20.90 13.05
C TRP A 324 11.00 -21.69 13.26
N LYS A 325 11.97 -21.57 12.35
CA LYS A 325 13.28 -22.22 12.50
C LYS A 325 14.07 -21.63 13.68
N GLY A 326 14.06 -20.31 13.86
CA GLY A 326 14.67 -19.65 15.03
C GLY A 326 14.01 -20.02 16.36
N LYS A 327 12.75 -20.48 16.31
CA LYS A 327 11.99 -21.01 17.45
C LYS A 327 12.22 -22.49 17.75
N GLY A 328 12.87 -23.23 16.84
CA GLY A 328 12.94 -24.68 16.90
C GLY A 328 11.61 -25.38 16.59
N ASP A 329 10.64 -24.68 15.97
CA ASP A 329 9.38 -25.26 15.51
C ASP A 329 9.54 -25.82 14.09
N ASP A 330 10.08 -27.03 14.02
CA ASP A 330 10.41 -27.67 12.75
C ASP A 330 9.16 -27.98 11.91
N HIS A 331 7.99 -28.19 12.53
CA HIS A 331 6.74 -28.46 11.81
C HIS A 331 6.27 -27.25 11.01
N ASN A 332 6.20 -26.08 11.64
CA ASN A 332 5.79 -24.86 10.95
C ASN A 332 6.85 -24.37 9.96
N ALA A 333 8.14 -24.61 10.24
CA ALA A 333 9.21 -24.35 9.28
C ALA A 333 9.06 -25.22 8.02
N LEU A 334 8.77 -26.52 8.17
CA LEU A 334 8.53 -27.43 7.04
C LEU A 334 7.27 -27.04 6.24
N CYS A 335 6.21 -26.58 6.91
CA CYS A 335 5.02 -26.06 6.23
C CYS A 335 5.36 -24.87 5.30
N CYS A 336 6.29 -24.00 5.72
CA CYS A 336 6.74 -22.89 4.89
C CYS A 336 7.47 -23.40 3.64
N ILE A 337 8.33 -24.42 3.77
CA ILE A 337 9.02 -25.05 2.63
C ILE A 337 8.00 -25.59 1.63
N HIS A 338 6.99 -26.33 2.10
CA HIS A 338 5.95 -26.87 1.22
C HIS A 338 5.17 -25.78 0.47
N TRP A 339 4.90 -24.62 1.08
CA TRP A 339 4.27 -23.52 0.35
C TRP A 339 5.18 -22.93 -0.73
N LEU A 340 6.49 -22.85 -0.50
CA LEU A 340 7.45 -22.43 -1.54
C LEU A 340 7.45 -23.40 -2.71
N GLU A 341 7.42 -24.71 -2.43
CA GLU A 341 7.33 -25.76 -3.44
C GLU A 341 6.00 -25.69 -4.21
N GLU A 342 4.89 -25.40 -3.52
CA GLU A 342 3.58 -25.24 -4.13
C GLU A 342 3.54 -24.03 -5.08
N ILE A 343 4.08 -22.88 -4.66
CA ILE A 343 4.21 -21.69 -5.51
C ILE A 343 5.07 -21.99 -6.75
N LYS A 344 6.18 -22.71 -6.57
CA LYS A 344 7.05 -23.16 -7.65
C LYS A 344 6.31 -24.09 -8.62
N SER A 345 5.56 -25.06 -8.11
CA SER A 345 4.80 -26.02 -8.93
C SER A 345 3.70 -25.38 -9.78
N ARG A 346 3.16 -24.24 -9.34
CA ARG A 346 2.13 -23.48 -10.07
C ARG A 346 2.70 -22.53 -11.14
N GLY A 347 4.02 -22.47 -11.31
CA GLY A 347 4.68 -21.56 -12.26
C GLY A 347 4.49 -20.08 -11.92
N LEU A 348 4.10 -19.78 -10.67
CA LEU A 348 3.82 -18.42 -10.20
C LEU A 348 5.08 -17.70 -9.69
N ALA A 349 6.21 -18.40 -9.61
CA ALA A 349 7.50 -17.85 -9.22
C ALA A 349 8.63 -18.25 -10.19
N VAL A 350 9.57 -17.31 -10.31
CA VAL A 350 10.93 -17.50 -10.86
C VAL A 350 11.65 -18.60 -10.07
N ASP A 351 12.53 -19.38 -10.73
CA ASP A 351 13.30 -20.50 -10.14
C ASP A 351 13.71 -20.24 -8.68
N VAL A 352 13.01 -20.90 -7.76
CA VAL A 352 13.32 -20.94 -6.34
C VAL A 352 14.23 -22.15 -6.12
N GLU A 353 15.49 -21.89 -5.79
CA GLU A 353 16.46 -22.92 -5.41
C GLU A 353 16.55 -22.94 -3.87
N VAL A 354 15.98 -23.98 -3.26
CA VAL A 354 15.97 -24.17 -1.80
C VAL A 354 17.18 -25.00 -1.41
N ASP A 355 18.20 -24.37 -0.78
CA ASP A 355 19.31 -25.11 -0.18
C ASP A 355 19.06 -25.30 1.32
N GLU A 356 18.61 -26.50 1.66
CA GLU A 356 18.31 -26.93 3.03
C GLU A 356 19.54 -26.87 3.96
N ARG A 357 20.77 -26.92 3.43
CA ARG A 357 22.01 -27.00 4.22
C ARG A 357 22.50 -25.64 4.71
N TYR A 358 22.10 -24.55 4.05
CA TYR A 358 22.54 -23.19 4.37
C TYR A 358 21.42 -22.24 4.78
N ALA A 359 20.17 -22.73 4.89
CA ALA A 359 18.98 -21.89 5.10
C ALA A 359 18.93 -20.71 4.11
N MET A 360 19.40 -20.96 2.89
CA MET A 360 19.58 -19.95 1.85
C MET A 360 18.71 -20.36 0.68
N VAL A 361 17.77 -19.48 0.34
CA VAL A 361 16.89 -19.70 -0.81
C VAL A 361 17.16 -18.57 -1.77
N THR A 362 17.69 -18.93 -2.94
CA THR A 362 18.10 -17.96 -3.96
C THR A 362 16.99 -17.88 -4.98
N ALA A 363 16.34 -16.72 -5.10
CA ALA A 363 15.44 -16.41 -6.20
C ALA A 363 16.27 -15.72 -7.30
N ARG A 364 16.47 -16.40 -8.45
CA ARG A 364 17.31 -15.88 -9.53
C ARG A 364 16.46 -15.34 -10.67
N PHE A 365 16.33 -14.01 -10.78
CA PHE A 365 15.58 -13.35 -11.86
C PHE A 365 16.16 -13.71 -13.23
N MET A 366 15.44 -14.50 -14.03
CA MET A 366 15.72 -14.62 -15.48
C MET A 366 15.19 -13.37 -16.17
N GLY A 367 15.99 -12.31 -16.09
CA GLY A 367 15.77 -11.05 -16.79
C GLY A 367 17.08 -10.57 -17.38
N GLU A 368 17.76 -11.43 -18.15
CA GLU A 368 18.68 -11.10 -19.25
C GLU A 368 19.26 -12.43 -19.80
N HIS A 369 19.04 -12.68 -21.09
CA HIS A 369 19.48 -13.86 -21.87
C HIS A 369 18.62 -15.13 -21.83
N GLN A 370 17.47 -15.09 -22.50
CA GLN A 370 17.24 -16.09 -23.55
C GLN A 370 16.99 -15.37 -24.87
N PRO A 371 17.91 -15.47 -25.86
CA PRO A 371 17.56 -15.10 -27.22
C PRO A 371 16.48 -16.08 -27.68
N PHE A 372 15.46 -15.57 -28.36
CA PHE A 372 14.53 -16.40 -29.12
C PHE A 372 15.33 -17.42 -29.94
N ALA A 373 15.18 -18.70 -29.60
CA ALA A 373 15.76 -19.80 -30.35
C ALA A 373 14.64 -20.61 -31.00
N LYS A 374 14.46 -20.27 -32.28
CA LYS A 374 13.71 -20.90 -33.40
C LYS A 374 12.19 -20.82 -33.37
#